data_AF-A0A120G7T4-F1
#
_entry.id   AF-A0A120G7T4-F1
#
_cell.length_a   1.000
_cell.length_b   1.000
_cell.length_c   1.000
_cell.angle_alpha   90.00
_cell.angle_beta   90.00
_cell.angle_gamma   90.00
#
_symmetry.space_group_name_H-M   'P 1'
#
loop_
_entity.id
_entity.type
_entity.pdbx_description
1 polymer ?
#
loop_
_entity_poly.entity_id
_entity_poly.type
_entity_poly.pdbx_seq_one_letter_code
_entity_poly.pdbx_strand_id
1 'polypeptide(L)'
;MDELMRLGRRATRWFLRSRRNEQDAGRDTAHFGPHLAALGLKLDELLEGPTREGWQNRYQAYTQAGVPELLARMVAGTTHLYTLLPIIEAADVTGHDAAEVAKAYFAVGSALDLPWYLQQISDLPVANNWQAQAREAFRDDVDWQQRAITISVLQMADAPQDMEARVALWLEQHQDMADRWRAMMVEIRAAVGTDYAMYAVANRELLDLALSGQSVLQPA
;
A
#
# COMPACT_ATOMS: atom_id res chain seq x y z
N MET A 1 18.00 10.27 9.05
CA MET A 1 17.42 9.73 10.30
C MET A 1 15.91 9.69 10.26
N ASP A 2 15.24 10.78 9.84
CA ASP A 2 13.77 10.88 9.85
C ASP A 2 13.03 9.80 9.05
N GLU A 3 13.57 9.37 7.92
CA GLU A 3 12.95 8.32 7.11
C GLU A 3 12.99 6.94 7.78
N LEU A 4 14.10 6.59 8.41
CA LEU A 4 14.23 5.34 9.16
C LEU A 4 13.34 5.36 10.40
N MET A 5 13.24 6.51 11.09
CA MET A 5 12.30 6.68 12.20
C MET A 5 10.84 6.56 11.73
N ARG A 6 10.50 7.13 10.57
CA ARG A 6 9.18 6.96 9.95
C ARG A 6 8.91 5.49 9.60
N LEU A 7 9.87 4.79 9.00
CA LEU A 7 9.76 3.37 8.69
C LEU A 7 9.51 2.55 9.96
N GLY A 8 10.35 2.71 10.99
CA GLY A 8 10.20 1.99 12.25
C GLY A 8 8.86 2.26 12.91
N ARG A 9 8.38 3.51 12.91
CA ARG A 9 7.07 3.87 13.45
C ARG A 9 5.91 3.25 12.66
N ARG A 10 5.97 3.28 11.32
CA ARG A 10 4.94 2.69 10.44
C ARG A 10 4.89 1.18 10.58
N ALA A 11 6.04 0.51 10.49
CA ALA A 11 6.13 -0.94 10.63
C ALA A 11 5.64 -1.40 12.02
N THR A 12 6.09 -0.76 13.10
CA THR A 12 5.62 -1.08 14.45
C THR A 12 4.11 -0.91 14.57
N ARG A 13 3.56 0.21 14.07
CA ARG A 13 2.11 0.46 14.11
C ARG A 13 1.34 -0.58 13.30
N TRP A 14 1.84 -0.97 12.13
CA TRP A 14 1.27 -2.02 11.30
C TRP A 14 1.17 -3.34 12.08
N PHE A 15 2.27 -3.82 12.68
CA PHE A 15 2.25 -5.04 13.50
C PHE A 15 1.25 -4.95 14.66
N LEU A 16 1.26 -3.84 15.40
CA LEU A 16 0.37 -3.64 16.54
C LEU A 16 -1.11 -3.65 16.15
N ARG A 17 -1.46 -3.16 14.95
CA ARG A 17 -2.84 -3.12 14.45
C ARG A 17 -3.24 -4.43 13.78
N SER A 18 -2.46 -4.91 12.82
CA SER A 18 -2.77 -6.10 12.03
C SER A 18 -2.79 -7.37 12.89
N ARG A 19 -2.04 -7.39 14.01
CA ARG A 19 -1.94 -8.55 14.90
C ARG A 19 -2.39 -8.28 16.33
N ARG A 20 -3.38 -7.40 16.52
CA ARG A 20 -3.83 -6.95 17.86
C ARG A 20 -4.11 -8.08 18.85
N ASN A 21 -4.61 -9.22 18.39
CA ASN A 21 -4.97 -10.37 19.24
C ASN A 21 -3.91 -11.49 19.25
N GLU A 22 -2.76 -11.25 18.63
CA GLU A 22 -1.81 -12.26 18.18
C GLU A 22 -0.36 -11.77 18.27
N GLN A 23 -0.09 -10.86 19.21
CA GLN A 23 1.20 -10.19 19.35
C GLN A 23 2.27 -11.18 19.85
N ASP A 24 3.11 -11.63 18.92
CA ASP A 24 4.28 -12.46 19.21
C ASP A 24 5.42 -11.99 18.30
N ALA A 25 6.31 -11.16 18.85
CA ALA A 25 7.42 -10.60 18.11
C ALA A 25 8.39 -11.67 17.61
N GLY A 26 8.53 -12.80 18.30
CA GLY A 26 9.40 -13.90 17.88
C GLY A 26 8.84 -14.57 16.63
N ARG A 27 7.55 -14.89 16.64
CA ARG A 27 6.83 -15.45 15.50
C ARG A 27 6.83 -14.48 14.31
N ASP A 28 6.53 -13.20 14.53
CA ASP A 28 6.49 -12.21 13.46
C ASP A 28 7.87 -11.97 12.84
N THR A 29 8.92 -11.92 13.66
CA THR A 29 10.29 -11.80 13.13
C THR A 29 10.68 -13.02 12.31
N ALA A 30 10.33 -14.23 12.79
CA ALA A 30 10.61 -15.48 12.09
C ALA A 30 9.83 -15.59 10.76
N HIS A 31 8.62 -15.05 10.70
CA HIS A 31 7.79 -15.05 9.50
C HIS A 31 8.19 -13.94 8.53
N PHE A 32 8.12 -12.67 8.93
CA PHE A 32 8.31 -11.53 8.03
C PHE A 32 9.79 -11.28 7.70
N GLY A 33 10.72 -11.55 8.62
CA GLY A 33 12.15 -11.26 8.43
C GLY A 33 12.75 -11.86 7.15
N PRO A 34 12.62 -13.19 6.93
CA PRO A 34 13.12 -13.83 5.71
C PRO A 34 12.45 -13.32 4.43
N HIS A 35 11.13 -13.11 4.45
CA HIS A 35 10.37 -12.63 3.29
C HIS A 35 10.73 -11.17 2.94
N LEU A 36 10.87 -10.31 3.94
CA LEU A 36 11.34 -8.93 3.76
C LEU A 36 12.75 -8.88 3.19
N ALA A 37 13.65 -9.75 3.64
CA ALA A 37 15.00 -9.84 3.09
C ALA A 37 14.98 -10.28 1.61
N ALA A 38 14.18 -11.29 1.28
CA ALA A 38 14.06 -11.79 -0.09
C ALA A 38 13.43 -10.77 -1.05
N LEU A 39 12.34 -10.11 -0.64
CA LEU A 39 11.64 -9.10 -1.44
C LEU A 39 12.41 -7.78 -1.50
N GLY A 40 13.04 -7.36 -0.40
CA GLY A 40 13.82 -6.13 -0.34
C GLY A 40 14.99 -6.13 -1.32
N LEU A 41 15.60 -7.29 -1.57
CA LEU A 41 16.63 -7.48 -2.59
C LEU A 41 16.11 -7.35 -4.03
N LYS A 42 14.81 -7.52 -4.24
CA LYS A 42 14.16 -7.42 -5.56
C LYS A 42 13.32 -6.16 -5.70
N LEU A 43 13.39 -5.23 -4.74
CA LEU A 43 12.47 -4.11 -4.65
C LEU A 43 12.42 -3.28 -5.95
N ASP A 44 13.55 -3.04 -6.59
CA ASP A 44 13.67 -2.33 -7.88
C ASP A 44 13.05 -3.05 -9.07
N GLU A 45 12.89 -4.36 -9.00
CA GLU A 45 12.14 -5.16 -9.98
C GLU A 45 10.63 -5.11 -9.73
N LEU A 46 10.23 -4.83 -8.48
CA LEU A 46 8.83 -4.73 -8.07
C LEU A 46 8.26 -3.32 -8.22
N LEU A 47 9.11 -2.29 -8.17
CA LEU A 47 8.71 -0.90 -8.34
C LEU A 47 8.54 -0.57 -9.83
N GLU A 48 7.52 0.24 -10.13
CA GLU A 48 7.22 0.70 -11.48
C GLU A 48 7.03 2.22 -11.55
N GLY A 49 7.11 2.75 -12.78
CA GLY A 49 6.86 4.16 -13.09
C GLY A 49 7.68 5.16 -12.26
N PRO A 50 7.08 6.29 -11.84
CA PRO A 50 7.77 7.35 -11.09
C PRO A 50 8.40 6.87 -9.77
N THR A 51 7.83 5.83 -9.16
CA THR A 51 8.35 5.27 -7.91
C THR A 51 9.69 4.57 -8.13
N ARG A 52 9.81 3.81 -9.23
CA ARG A 52 11.06 3.16 -9.62
C ARG A 52 12.13 4.19 -9.97
N GLU A 53 11.77 5.23 -10.70
CA GLU A 53 12.69 6.32 -11.07
C GLU A 53 13.22 7.04 -9.82
N GLY A 54 12.34 7.38 -8.88
CA GLY A 54 12.71 7.99 -7.60
C GLY A 54 13.67 7.11 -6.79
N TRP A 55 13.39 5.81 -6.72
CA TRP A 55 14.28 4.84 -6.08
C TRP A 55 15.64 4.77 -6.77
N GLN A 56 15.66 4.69 -8.11
CA GLN A 56 16.89 4.58 -8.92
C GLN A 56 17.80 5.79 -8.75
N ASN A 57 17.22 7.00 -8.74
CA ASN A 57 17.95 8.24 -8.52
C ASN A 57 18.62 8.29 -7.14
N ARG A 58 17.90 7.86 -6.10
CA ARG A 58 18.43 7.79 -4.72
C ARG A 58 19.54 6.75 -4.60
N TYR A 59 19.33 5.57 -5.18
CA TYR A 59 20.31 4.50 -5.21
C TYR A 59 21.62 4.95 -5.90
N GLN A 60 21.51 5.62 -7.05
CA GLN A 60 22.67 6.18 -7.75
C GLN A 60 23.37 7.26 -6.92
N ALA A 61 22.64 8.16 -6.27
CA ALA A 61 23.23 9.17 -5.40
C ALA A 61 24.04 8.56 -4.25
N TYR A 62 23.53 7.49 -3.61
CA TYR A 62 24.25 6.81 -2.53
C TYR A 62 25.48 6.04 -3.02
N THR A 63 25.37 5.32 -4.13
CA THR A 63 26.50 4.56 -4.70
C THR A 63 27.61 5.49 -5.19
N GLN A 64 27.26 6.62 -5.81
CA GLN A 64 28.22 7.67 -6.20
C GLN A 64 28.91 8.31 -4.98
N ALA A 65 28.24 8.35 -3.83
CA ALA A 65 28.83 8.79 -2.56
C ALA A 65 29.67 7.72 -1.85
N GLY A 66 29.87 6.54 -2.46
CA GLY A 66 30.69 5.45 -1.93
C GLY A 66 29.98 4.54 -0.91
N VAL A 67 28.66 4.63 -0.79
CA VAL A 67 27.88 3.71 0.05
C VAL A 67 27.90 2.31 -0.58
N PRO A 68 28.17 1.23 0.18
CA PRO A 68 28.11 -0.14 -0.33
C PRO A 68 26.77 -0.46 -1.00
N GLU A 69 26.81 -1.17 -2.11
CA GLU A 69 25.68 -1.38 -3.01
C GLU A 69 24.41 -1.90 -2.30
N LEU A 70 24.57 -2.94 -1.48
CA LEU A 70 23.48 -3.53 -0.71
C LEU A 70 22.84 -2.51 0.25
N LEU A 71 23.65 -1.70 0.92
CA LEU A 71 23.16 -0.67 1.84
C LEU A 71 22.48 0.46 1.07
N ALA A 72 23.05 0.90 -0.05
CA ALA A 72 22.45 1.89 -0.92
C ALA A 72 21.08 1.43 -1.43
N ARG A 73 20.95 0.16 -1.83
CA ARG A 73 19.70 -0.47 -2.30
C ARG A 73 18.62 -0.39 -1.24
N MET A 74 18.95 -0.82 -0.02
CA MET A 74 18.03 -0.83 1.12
C MET A 74 17.63 0.58 1.56
N VAL A 75 18.60 1.49 1.68
CA VAL A 75 18.34 2.86 2.14
C VAL A 75 17.53 3.66 1.12
N ALA A 76 17.79 3.49 -0.19
CA ALA A 76 16.97 4.09 -1.24
C ALA A 76 15.52 3.58 -1.21
N GLY A 77 15.31 2.34 -0.78
CA GLY A 77 14.00 1.70 -0.65
C GLY A 77 13.24 1.98 0.65
N THR A 78 13.84 2.66 1.63
CA THR A 78 13.29 2.81 3.00
C THR A 78 11.83 3.26 3.05
N THR A 79 11.43 4.15 2.13
CA THR A 79 10.06 4.67 2.05
C THR A 79 9.03 3.64 1.59
N HIS A 80 9.47 2.58 0.92
CA HIS A 80 8.65 1.51 0.35
C HIS A 80 8.79 0.19 1.10
N LEU A 81 9.84 -0.02 1.90
CA LEU A 81 10.03 -1.29 2.62
C LEU A 81 8.85 -1.69 3.51
N TYR A 82 8.12 -0.72 4.08
CA TYR A 82 6.93 -1.02 4.88
C TYR A 82 5.77 -1.58 4.04
N THR A 83 5.67 -1.25 2.74
CA THR A 83 4.60 -1.75 1.86
C THR A 83 4.76 -3.24 1.57
N LEU A 84 5.94 -3.82 1.84
CA LEU A 84 6.15 -5.26 1.75
C LEU A 84 5.38 -6.03 2.84
N LEU A 85 5.06 -5.41 3.98
CA LEU A 85 4.31 -6.06 5.06
C LEU A 85 2.89 -6.49 4.63
N PRO A 86 2.02 -5.59 4.11
CA PRO A 86 0.71 -6.01 3.61
C PRO A 86 0.80 -6.93 2.39
N ILE A 87 1.86 -6.85 1.58
CA ILE A 87 2.08 -7.79 0.46
C ILE A 87 2.34 -9.21 0.97
N ILE A 88 3.21 -9.38 1.98
CA ILE A 88 3.49 -10.69 2.58
C ILE A 88 2.21 -11.26 3.20
N GLU A 89 1.44 -10.46 3.93
CA GLU A 89 0.18 -10.92 4.51
C GLU A 89 -0.85 -11.31 3.43
N ALA A 90 -0.92 -10.57 2.32
CA ALA A 90 -1.77 -10.93 1.20
C ALA A 90 -1.30 -12.22 0.49
N ALA A 91 0.01 -12.47 0.40
CA ALA A 91 0.57 -13.72 -0.10
C ALA A 91 0.17 -14.90 0.80
N ASP A 92 0.24 -14.73 2.13
CA ASP A 92 -0.20 -15.76 3.08
C ASP A 92 -1.69 -16.10 2.91
N VAL A 93 -2.54 -15.09 2.69
CA VAL A 93 -3.99 -15.28 2.53
C VAL A 93 -4.36 -15.91 1.18
N THR A 94 -3.68 -15.49 0.10
CA THR A 94 -4.03 -15.89 -1.26
C THR A 94 -3.29 -17.16 -1.71
N GLY A 95 -2.21 -17.54 -1.03
CA GLY A 95 -1.32 -18.63 -1.43
C GLY A 95 -0.47 -18.35 -2.68
N HIS A 96 -0.50 -17.12 -3.22
CA HIS A 96 0.29 -16.73 -4.39
C HIS A 96 1.73 -16.36 -4.00
N ASP A 97 2.64 -16.38 -4.98
CA ASP A 97 4.02 -15.91 -4.76
C ASP A 97 4.02 -14.41 -4.43
N ALA A 98 4.85 -14.01 -3.46
CA ALA A 98 4.87 -12.64 -2.98
C ALA A 98 5.26 -11.61 -4.05
N ALA A 99 6.03 -11.99 -5.09
CA ALA A 99 6.31 -11.10 -6.21
C ALA A 99 5.09 -10.92 -7.12
N GLU A 100 4.26 -11.94 -7.30
CA GLU A 100 2.97 -11.81 -8.01
C GLU A 100 1.99 -10.93 -7.22
N VAL A 101 1.94 -11.12 -5.89
CA VAL A 101 1.13 -10.26 -5.02
C VAL A 101 1.62 -8.81 -5.05
N ALA A 102 2.93 -8.59 -5.08
CA ALA A 102 3.49 -7.24 -5.21
C ALA A 102 3.04 -6.56 -6.52
N LYS A 103 3.07 -7.27 -7.66
CA LYS A 103 2.57 -6.75 -8.94
C LYS A 103 1.09 -6.35 -8.84
N ALA A 104 0.25 -7.22 -8.26
CA ALA A 104 -1.16 -6.92 -8.03
C ALA A 104 -1.33 -5.69 -7.14
N TYR A 105 -0.59 -5.62 -6.03
CA TYR A 105 -0.66 -4.52 -5.08
C TYR A 105 -0.30 -3.17 -5.71
N PHE A 106 0.76 -3.13 -6.51
CA PHE A 106 1.18 -1.91 -7.21
C PHE A 106 0.22 -1.55 -8.35
N ALA A 107 -0.27 -2.53 -9.13
CA ALA A 107 -1.25 -2.29 -10.18
C ALA A 107 -2.56 -1.72 -9.61
N VAL A 108 -3.06 -2.26 -8.49
CA VAL A 108 -4.21 -1.70 -7.75
C VAL A 108 -3.92 -0.27 -7.29
N GLY A 109 -2.75 -0.04 -6.69
CA GLY A 109 -2.36 1.29 -6.21
C GLY A 109 -2.31 2.32 -7.33
N SER A 110 -1.78 1.94 -8.49
CA SER A 110 -1.70 2.76 -9.70
C SER A 110 -3.09 3.05 -10.27
N ALA A 111 -3.91 2.02 -10.48
CA ALA A 111 -5.26 2.15 -11.06
C ALA A 111 -6.22 3.01 -10.22
N LEU A 112 -5.96 3.12 -8.91
CA LEU A 112 -6.76 3.90 -7.96
C LEU A 112 -6.08 5.21 -7.51
N ASP A 113 -4.93 5.59 -8.08
CA ASP A 113 -4.17 6.78 -7.71
C ASP A 113 -3.79 6.86 -6.20
N LEU A 114 -3.65 5.71 -5.53
CA LEU A 114 -3.39 5.65 -4.08
C LEU A 114 -2.06 6.30 -3.65
N PRO A 115 -0.95 6.20 -4.40
CA PRO A 115 0.28 6.92 -4.06
C PRO A 115 0.08 8.42 -3.98
N TRP A 116 -0.69 9.01 -4.92
CA TRP A 116 -1.01 10.43 -4.89
C TRP A 116 -1.92 10.76 -3.70
N TYR A 117 -2.93 9.94 -3.43
CA TYR A 117 -3.84 10.15 -2.30
C TYR A 117 -3.13 10.08 -0.94
N LEU A 118 -2.24 9.10 -0.74
CA LEU A 118 -1.42 8.99 0.46
C LEU A 118 -0.47 10.18 0.64
N GLN A 119 0.00 10.77 -0.47
CA GLN A 119 0.77 12.02 -0.41
C GLN A 119 -0.12 13.17 0.07
N GLN A 120 -1.34 13.29 -0.44
CA GLN A 120 -2.30 14.30 0.05
C GLN A 120 -2.61 14.15 1.54
N ILE A 121 -2.87 12.93 2.01
CA ILE A 121 -3.01 12.65 3.46
C ILE A 121 -1.74 13.08 4.20
N SER A 122 -0.56 12.86 3.61
CA SER A 122 0.70 13.20 4.28
C SER A 122 0.94 14.68 4.43
N ASP A 123 0.48 15.46 3.46
CA ASP A 123 0.62 16.92 3.42
C ASP A 123 -0.46 17.65 4.22
N LEU A 124 -1.45 16.92 4.76
CA LEU A 124 -2.45 17.49 5.66
C LEU A 124 -1.80 18.25 6.82
N PRO A 125 -2.19 19.52 7.05
CA PRO A 125 -1.70 20.28 8.19
C PRO A 125 -2.18 19.64 9.49
N VAL A 126 -1.34 19.74 10.52
CA VAL A 126 -1.62 19.17 11.85
C VAL A 126 -1.56 20.31 12.87
N ALA A 127 -2.72 20.76 13.33
CA ALA A 127 -2.85 21.81 14.33
C ALA A 127 -2.98 21.25 15.76
N ASN A 128 -3.32 19.97 15.92
CA ASN A 128 -3.48 19.33 17.22
C ASN A 128 -3.23 17.81 17.18
N ASN A 129 -3.19 17.19 18.37
CA ASN A 129 -2.96 15.75 18.51
C ASN A 129 -4.03 14.87 17.84
N TRP A 130 -5.29 15.32 17.81
CA TRP A 130 -6.38 14.56 17.18
C TRP A 130 -6.22 14.50 15.66
N GLN A 131 -5.84 15.62 15.04
CA GLN A 131 -5.50 15.67 13.63
C GLN A 131 -4.28 14.81 13.31
N ALA A 132 -3.26 14.81 14.17
CA ALA A 132 -2.12 13.91 14.04
C ALA A 132 -2.57 12.43 14.04
N GLN A 133 -3.45 12.06 14.97
CA GLN A 133 -3.98 10.69 15.06
C GLN A 133 -4.87 10.33 13.88
N ALA A 134 -5.75 11.24 13.44
CA ALA A 134 -6.62 11.04 12.29
C ALA A 134 -5.80 10.82 11.01
N ARG A 135 -4.74 11.61 10.80
CA ARG A 135 -3.84 11.44 9.64
C ARG A 135 -3.15 10.08 9.63
N GLU A 136 -2.71 9.57 10.78
CA GLU A 136 -2.14 8.22 10.85
C GLU A 136 -3.22 7.15 10.64
N ALA A 137 -4.42 7.32 11.23
CA ALA A 137 -5.54 6.41 11.01
C ALA A 137 -5.94 6.33 9.54
N PHE A 138 -5.99 7.46 8.83
CA PHE A 138 -6.34 7.46 7.41
C PHE A 138 -5.36 6.66 6.56
N ARG A 139 -4.06 6.74 6.87
CA ARG A 139 -3.06 5.93 6.17
C ARG A 139 -3.20 4.44 6.49
N ASP A 140 -3.44 4.10 7.77
CA ASP A 140 -3.66 2.70 8.16
C ASP A 140 -4.87 2.11 7.41
N ASP A 141 -5.93 2.88 7.27
CA ASP A 141 -7.15 2.45 6.56
C ASP A 141 -6.84 2.23 5.07
N VAL A 142 -6.13 3.14 4.40
CA VAL A 142 -5.73 2.99 3.00
C VAL A 142 -4.85 1.75 2.80
N ASP A 143 -3.89 1.51 3.68
CA ASP A 143 -3.02 0.32 3.62
C ASP A 143 -3.86 -0.97 3.73
N TRP A 144 -4.84 -1.02 4.64
CA TRP A 144 -5.75 -2.17 4.77
C TRP A 144 -6.65 -2.33 3.53
N GLN A 145 -7.21 -1.23 3.03
CA GLN A 145 -8.12 -1.22 1.88
C GLN A 145 -7.40 -1.69 0.61
N GLN A 146 -6.20 -1.18 0.34
CA GLN A 146 -5.39 -1.62 -0.80
C GLN A 146 -5.07 -3.11 -0.71
N ARG A 147 -4.71 -3.61 0.48
CA ARG A 147 -4.47 -5.05 0.70
C ARG A 147 -5.73 -5.88 0.44
N ALA A 148 -6.88 -5.45 0.95
CA ALA A 148 -8.16 -6.14 0.76
C ALA A 148 -8.55 -6.22 -0.73
N ILE A 149 -8.40 -5.13 -1.47
CA ILE A 149 -8.63 -5.09 -2.93
C ILE A 149 -7.64 -6.02 -3.64
N THR A 150 -6.36 -5.97 -3.28
CA THR A 150 -5.32 -6.84 -3.85
C THR A 150 -5.66 -8.32 -3.68
N ILE A 151 -6.10 -8.73 -2.49
CA ILE A 151 -6.55 -10.10 -2.22
C ILE A 151 -7.74 -10.47 -3.10
N SER A 152 -8.75 -9.58 -3.20
CA SER A 152 -9.93 -9.83 -4.02
C SER A 152 -9.60 -9.99 -5.51
N VAL A 153 -8.72 -9.14 -6.04
CA VAL A 153 -8.20 -9.23 -7.44
C VAL A 153 -7.52 -10.58 -7.69
N LEU A 154 -6.67 -11.04 -6.75
CA LEU A 154 -5.95 -12.31 -6.89
C LEU A 154 -6.86 -13.55 -6.72
N GLN A 155 -8.03 -13.40 -6.10
CA GLN A 155 -8.99 -14.48 -5.88
C GLN A 155 -10.08 -14.57 -6.97
N MET A 156 -10.04 -13.69 -7.97
CA MET A 156 -10.96 -13.75 -9.11
C MET A 156 -10.86 -15.09 -9.84
N ALA A 157 -12.01 -15.72 -10.10
CA ALA A 157 -12.10 -16.85 -11.03
C ALA A 157 -11.99 -16.36 -12.49
N ASP A 158 -11.39 -17.19 -13.36
CA ASP A 158 -11.27 -16.96 -14.81
C ASP A 158 -10.69 -15.59 -15.20
N ALA A 159 -9.71 -15.13 -14.43
CA ALA A 159 -9.11 -13.82 -14.61
C ALA A 159 -7.98 -13.82 -15.66
N PRO A 160 -7.74 -12.67 -16.35
CA PRO A 160 -6.59 -12.51 -17.24
C PRO A 160 -5.26 -12.86 -16.55
N GLN A 161 -4.28 -13.37 -17.32
CA GLN A 161 -2.92 -13.60 -16.82
C GLN A 161 -2.15 -12.29 -16.63
N ASP A 162 -2.42 -11.30 -17.47
CA ASP A 162 -1.86 -9.95 -17.32
C ASP A 162 -2.49 -9.25 -16.11
N MET A 163 -1.65 -8.70 -15.22
CA MET A 163 -2.09 -8.15 -13.95
C MET A 163 -2.86 -6.83 -14.11
N GLU A 164 -2.45 -5.97 -15.06
CA GLU A 164 -3.15 -4.73 -15.32
C GLU A 164 -4.54 -5.01 -15.89
N ALA A 165 -4.64 -5.95 -16.84
CA ALA A 165 -5.93 -6.40 -17.38
C ALA A 165 -6.81 -7.05 -16.32
N ARG A 166 -6.22 -7.83 -15.39
CA ARG A 166 -6.94 -8.42 -14.26
C ARG A 166 -7.51 -7.35 -13.32
N VAL A 167 -6.72 -6.35 -12.94
CA VAL A 167 -7.18 -5.22 -12.12
C VAL A 167 -8.27 -4.42 -12.84
N ALA A 168 -8.12 -4.18 -14.15
CA ALA A 168 -9.13 -3.48 -14.94
C ALA A 168 -10.47 -4.23 -14.96
N LEU A 169 -10.44 -5.56 -15.17
CA LEU A 169 -11.64 -6.40 -15.12
C LEU A 169 -12.29 -6.39 -13.72
N TRP A 170 -11.48 -6.45 -12.66
CA TRP A 170 -12.00 -6.34 -11.28
C TRP A 170 -12.73 -5.01 -11.07
N LEU A 171 -12.12 -3.89 -11.49
CA LEU A 171 -12.74 -2.57 -11.38
C LEU A 171 -14.02 -2.44 -12.21
N GLU A 172 -14.12 -3.11 -13.35
CA GLU A 172 -15.34 -3.18 -14.16
C GLU A 172 -16.45 -3.97 -13.45
N GLN A 173 -16.12 -5.10 -12.82
CA GLN A 173 -17.07 -5.88 -12.02
C GLN A 173 -17.59 -5.12 -10.79
N HIS A 174 -16.81 -4.16 -10.29
CA HIS A 174 -17.13 -3.31 -9.15
C HIS A 174 -17.33 -1.83 -9.53
N GLN A 175 -17.79 -1.58 -10.76
CA GLN A 175 -17.80 -0.26 -11.39
C GLN A 175 -18.48 0.82 -10.53
N ASP A 176 -19.65 0.54 -9.95
CA ASP A 176 -20.39 1.56 -9.16
C ASP A 176 -19.54 2.12 -8.01
N MET A 177 -18.80 1.26 -7.30
CA MET A 177 -17.94 1.71 -6.19
C MET A 177 -16.65 2.35 -6.71
N ALA A 178 -16.10 1.83 -7.82
CA ALA A 178 -14.91 2.41 -8.46
C ALA A 178 -15.19 3.84 -8.97
N ASP A 179 -16.37 4.09 -9.54
CA ASP A 179 -16.77 5.39 -10.06
C ASP A 179 -16.99 6.40 -8.93
N ARG A 180 -17.53 5.98 -7.79
CA ARG A 180 -17.63 6.83 -6.59
C ARG A 180 -16.26 7.22 -6.05
N TRP A 181 -15.32 6.27 -5.96
CA TRP A 181 -13.94 6.57 -5.59
C TRP A 181 -13.29 7.58 -6.56
N ARG A 182 -13.43 7.37 -7.87
CA ARG A 182 -12.90 8.28 -8.89
C ARG A 182 -13.51 9.68 -8.78
N ALA A 183 -14.82 9.79 -8.57
CA ALA A 183 -15.49 11.07 -8.37
C ALA A 183 -14.94 11.80 -7.13
N MET A 184 -14.78 11.10 -6.01
CA MET A 184 -14.16 11.65 -4.80
C MET A 184 -12.73 12.15 -5.06
N MET A 185 -11.93 11.39 -5.81
CA MET A 185 -10.58 11.80 -6.18
C MET A 185 -10.55 13.08 -7.04
N VAL A 186 -11.52 13.25 -7.95
CA VAL A 186 -11.69 14.49 -8.73
C VAL A 186 -12.04 15.66 -7.81
N GLU A 187 -12.95 15.48 -6.85
CA GLU A 187 -13.33 16.52 -5.90
C GLU A 187 -12.14 16.96 -5.03
N ILE A 188 -11.33 16.02 -4.51
CA ILE A 188 -10.13 16.34 -3.72
C ILE A 188 -9.13 17.14 -4.55
N ARG A 189 -8.94 16.79 -5.83
CA ARG A 189 -8.05 17.53 -6.74
C ARG A 189 -8.55 18.95 -7.01
N ALA A 190 -9.86 19.15 -7.05
CA ALA A 190 -10.49 20.45 -7.32
C ALA A 190 -10.64 21.33 -6.06
N ALA A 191 -10.52 20.76 -4.86
CA ALA A 191 -10.78 21.45 -3.61
C ALA A 191 -9.80 22.61 -3.37
N VAL A 192 -10.35 23.78 -3.01
CA VAL A 192 -9.56 24.94 -2.57
C VAL A 192 -9.38 24.85 -1.06
N GLY A 193 -8.38 24.06 -0.65
CA GLY A 193 -8.04 23.81 0.75
C GLY A 193 -8.22 22.34 1.16
N THR A 194 -7.81 22.03 2.38
CA THR A 194 -7.81 20.66 2.91
C THR A 194 -8.60 20.59 4.22
N ASP A 195 -9.61 19.72 4.26
CA ASP A 195 -10.40 19.42 5.47
C ASP A 195 -10.32 17.92 5.80
N TYR A 196 -10.07 17.58 7.06
CA TYR A 196 -10.06 16.19 7.54
C TYR A 196 -11.38 15.45 7.30
N ALA A 197 -12.52 16.17 7.31
CA ALA A 197 -13.81 15.55 7.00
C ALA A 197 -13.85 15.00 5.56
N MET A 198 -13.26 15.72 4.60
CA MET A 198 -13.17 15.27 3.21
C MET A 198 -12.38 13.96 3.08
N TYR A 199 -11.27 13.83 3.80
CA TYR A 199 -10.47 12.59 3.79
C TYR A 199 -11.16 11.45 4.52
N ALA A 200 -11.94 11.73 5.57
CA ALA A 200 -12.77 10.71 6.21
C ALA A 200 -13.82 10.13 5.26
N VAL A 201 -14.48 10.99 4.46
CA VAL A 201 -15.44 10.56 3.43
C VAL A 201 -14.72 9.75 2.34
N ALA A 202 -13.58 10.23 1.85
CA ALA A 202 -12.83 9.52 0.82
C ALA A 202 -12.33 8.14 1.27
N ASN A 203 -11.83 8.02 2.49
CA ASN A 203 -11.51 6.72 3.08
C ASN A 203 -12.73 5.80 3.19
N ARG A 204 -13.93 6.36 3.38
CA ARG A 204 -15.16 5.57 3.41
C ARG A 204 -15.54 5.04 2.02
N GLU A 205 -15.40 5.85 0.97
CA GLU A 205 -15.62 5.39 -0.40
C GLU A 205 -14.64 4.28 -0.80
N LEU A 206 -13.36 4.42 -0.44
CA LEU A 206 -12.36 3.36 -0.67
C LEU A 206 -12.62 2.10 0.16
N LEU A 207 -13.17 2.25 1.38
CA LEU A 207 -13.62 1.12 2.20
C LEU A 207 -14.76 0.36 1.52
N ASP A 208 -15.77 1.07 1.02
CA ASP A 208 -16.92 0.45 0.37
C ASP A 208 -16.49 -0.29 -0.92
N LEU A 209 -15.52 0.25 -1.68
CA LEU A 209 -14.88 -0.45 -2.78
C LEU A 209 -14.10 -1.70 -2.32
N ALA A 210 -13.34 -1.61 -1.23
CA ALA A 210 -12.59 -2.77 -0.72
C ALA A 210 -13.52 -3.91 -0.23
N LEU A 211 -14.66 -3.57 0.34
CA LEU A 211 -15.64 -4.53 0.84
C LEU A 211 -16.47 -5.19 -0.27
N SER A 212 -16.72 -4.50 -1.39
CA SER A 212 -17.48 -5.08 -2.51
C SER A 212 -16.78 -6.30 -3.12
N GLY A 213 -15.44 -6.33 -3.08
CA GLY A 213 -14.64 -7.49 -3.47
C GLY A 213 -14.69 -8.67 -2.51
N GLN A 214 -15.05 -8.45 -1.24
CA GLN A 214 -15.17 -9.51 -0.25
C GLN A 214 -16.54 -10.19 -0.28
N SER A 215 -17.60 -9.44 -0.64
CA SER A 215 -18.95 -9.99 -0.70
C SER A 215 -19.16 -11.03 -1.80
N VAL A 216 -18.34 -11.01 -2.85
CA VAL A 216 -18.41 -11.97 -3.97
C VAL A 216 -17.76 -13.32 -3.61
N LEU A 217 -16.92 -13.36 -2.58
CA LEU A 217 -16.16 -14.56 -2.18
C LEU A 217 -16.90 -15.50 -1.22
N GLN A 218 -18.13 -15.18 -0.82
CA GLN A 218 -19.00 -16.11 -0.09
C GLN A 218 -19.87 -16.89 -1.08
N PRO A 219 -19.68 -18.22 -1.23
CA PRO A 219 -20.63 -19.02 -2.00
C PRO A 219 -21.97 -19.03 -1.26
N ALA A 220 -23.06 -18.94 -2.04
CA ALA A 220 -24.43 -19.16 -1.57
C ALA A 220 -24.66 -20.60 -1.10
#